data_AF-G0GAW8-F1
#
_entry.id   AF-G0GAW8-F1
#
_cell.length_a   1.000
_cell.length_b   1.000
_cell.length_c   1.000
_cell.angle_alpha   90.00
_cell.angle_beta   90.00
_cell.angle_gamma   90.00
#
_symmetry.space_group_name_H-M   'P 1'
#
loop_
_entity.id
_entity.type
_entity.pdbx_description
1 polymer ?
#
loop_
_entity_poly.entity_id
_entity_poly.type
_entity_poly.pdbx_seq_one_letter_code
_entity_poly.pdbx_strand_id
1 'polypeptide(L)'
;MRRDTEEWVKLAEEVYEAAKVLLNDGLYRMVCYHAQECVEKSLKAILIERAIEFPRTHNVLDVAALVQEAGYTVPMTNEEALILMSVYRSRYPIDLGLLPYGVPLGTMLNGRWR
;
A
#
# COMPACT_ATOMS: atom_id res chain seq x y z
N MET A 1 -8.63 -18.22 10.82
CA MET A 1 -8.87 -16.86 10.30
C MET A 1 -10.29 -16.47 10.68
N ARG A 2 -10.47 -15.29 11.29
CA ARG A 2 -11.80 -14.74 11.58
C ARG A 2 -12.48 -14.37 10.27
N ARG A 3 -13.82 -14.44 10.21
CA ARG A 3 -14.59 -14.09 9.01
C ARG A 3 -14.23 -12.72 8.46
N ASP A 4 -14.15 -11.71 9.33
CA ASP A 4 -13.81 -10.35 8.91
C ASP A 4 -12.38 -10.27 8.36
N THR A 5 -11.43 -11.02 8.93
CA THR A 5 -10.07 -11.14 8.39
C THR A 5 -10.11 -11.68 6.95
N GLU A 6 -10.91 -12.71 6.67
CA GLU A 6 -10.99 -13.29 5.32
C GLU A 6 -11.51 -12.28 4.31
N GLU A 7 -12.51 -11.47 4.68
CA GLU A 7 -13.02 -10.42 3.80
C GLU A 7 -11.97 -9.34 3.51
N TRP A 8 -11.16 -8.96 4.50
CA TRP A 8 -10.06 -8.02 4.30
C TRP A 8 -8.94 -8.59 3.43
N VAL A 9 -8.63 -9.88 3.56
CA VAL A 9 -7.67 -10.56 2.68
C VAL A 9 -8.18 -10.60 1.25
N LYS A 10 -9.46 -10.96 1.02
CA LYS A 10 -10.07 -10.94 -0.33
C LYS A 10 -9.98 -9.55 -0.97
N LEU A 11 -10.27 -8.50 -0.20
CA LEU A 11 -10.14 -7.12 -0.70
C LEU A 11 -8.69 -6.74 -1.02
N ALA A 12 -7.71 -7.27 -0.28
CA ALA A 12 -6.29 -7.07 -0.59
C ALA A 12 -5.89 -7.80 -1.89
N GLU A 13 -6.38 -9.04 -2.09
CA GLU A 13 -6.16 -9.82 -3.31
C GLU A 13 -6.81 -9.15 -4.53
N GLU A 14 -8.01 -8.60 -4.40
CA GLU A 14 -8.71 -7.89 -5.48
C GLU A 14 -7.92 -6.67 -5.96
N VAL A 15 -7.40 -5.84 -5.03
CA VAL A 15 -6.59 -4.68 -5.42
C VAL A 15 -5.22 -5.09 -5.99
N TYR A 16 -4.67 -6.23 -5.58
CA TYR A 16 -3.46 -6.78 -6.18
C TYR A 16 -3.68 -7.21 -7.64
N GLU A 17 -4.78 -7.92 -7.92
CA GLU A 17 -5.14 -8.28 -9.29
C GLU A 17 -5.44 -7.06 -10.15
N ALA A 18 -6.10 -6.04 -9.59
CA ALA A 18 -6.28 -4.75 -10.28
C ALA A 18 -4.94 -4.11 -10.64
N ALA A 19 -3.96 -4.08 -9.72
CA ALA A 19 -2.63 -3.54 -9.99
C ALA A 19 -1.94 -4.25 -11.16
N LYS A 20 -2.09 -5.59 -11.28
CA LYS A 20 -1.53 -6.38 -12.38
C LYS A 20 -2.16 -6.06 -13.73
N VAL A 21 -3.49 -5.90 -13.77
CA VAL A 21 -4.20 -5.50 -15.00
C VAL A 21 -3.72 -4.12 -15.47
N LEU A 22 -3.67 -3.16 -14.54
CA LEU A 22 -3.26 -1.78 -14.83
C LEU A 22 -1.78 -1.67 -15.25
N LEU A 23 -0.94 -2.58 -14.77
CA LEU A 23 0.47 -2.64 -15.16
C LEU A 23 0.62 -2.97 -16.64
N ASN A 24 -0.20 -3.89 -17.16
CA ASN A 24 -0.20 -4.24 -18.58
C ASN A 24 -0.60 -3.06 -19.47
N ASP A 25 -1.49 -2.18 -18.96
CA ASP A 25 -1.96 -0.99 -19.67
C ASP A 25 -1.06 0.24 -19.47
N GLY A 26 0.05 0.11 -18.73
CA GLY A 26 1.00 1.19 -18.48
C GLY A 26 0.44 2.30 -17.56
N LEU A 27 -0.62 2.03 -16.81
CA LEU A 27 -1.26 2.99 -15.90
C LEU A 27 -0.54 3.05 -14.55
N TYR A 28 0.76 3.36 -14.57
CA TYR A 28 1.68 3.19 -13.43
C TYR A 28 1.25 3.93 -12.16
N ARG A 29 0.64 5.12 -12.27
CA ARG A 29 0.08 5.81 -11.10
C ARG A 29 -0.97 4.96 -10.38
N MET A 30 -1.85 4.34 -11.15
CA MET A 30 -2.89 3.47 -10.61
C MET A 30 -2.29 2.17 -10.09
N VAL A 31 -1.30 1.59 -10.76
CA VAL A 31 -0.55 0.43 -10.25
C VAL A 31 -0.01 0.70 -8.85
N CYS A 32 0.70 1.81 -8.66
CA CYS A 32 1.28 2.15 -7.37
C CYS A 32 0.19 2.46 -6.32
N TYR A 33 -0.92 3.10 -6.72
CA TYR A 33 -2.07 3.34 -5.83
C TYR A 33 -2.65 2.02 -5.30
N HIS A 34 -2.92 1.07 -6.19
CA HIS A 34 -3.43 -0.24 -5.81
C HIS A 34 -2.42 -1.08 -5.01
N ALA A 35 -1.12 -0.90 -5.26
CA ALA A 35 -0.08 -1.52 -4.43
C ALA A 35 -0.10 -0.99 -2.99
N GLN A 36 -0.25 0.33 -2.78
CA GLN A 36 -0.39 0.89 -1.43
C GLN A 36 -1.64 0.36 -0.72
N GLU A 37 -2.79 0.33 -1.42
CA GLU A 37 -4.05 -0.22 -0.88
C GLU A 37 -3.94 -1.71 -0.51
N CYS A 38 -3.19 -2.49 -1.30
CA CYS A 38 -2.93 -3.91 -1.03
C CYS A 38 -2.17 -4.09 0.29
N VAL A 39 -1.09 -3.33 0.48
CA VAL A 39 -0.28 -3.36 1.70
C VAL A 39 -1.12 -2.91 2.90
N GLU A 40 -1.84 -1.80 2.78
CA GLU A 40 -2.70 -1.29 3.86
C GLU A 40 -3.74 -2.32 4.31
N LYS A 41 -4.47 -2.94 3.37
CA LYS A 41 -5.49 -3.93 3.68
C LYS A 41 -4.91 -5.20 4.29
N SER A 42 -3.75 -5.64 3.80
CA SER A 42 -3.03 -6.80 4.34
C SER A 42 -2.61 -6.57 5.80
N LEU A 43 -2.07 -5.39 6.12
CA LEU A 43 -1.69 -5.04 7.49
C LEU A 43 -2.93 -4.93 8.41
N LYS A 44 -4.03 -4.33 7.93
CA LYS A 44 -5.29 -4.25 8.68
C LYS A 44 -5.90 -5.64 8.92
N ALA A 45 -5.78 -6.57 7.98
CA ALA A 45 -6.21 -7.95 8.18
C ALA A 45 -5.47 -8.60 9.38
N ILE A 46 -4.17 -8.33 9.54
CA ILE A 46 -3.40 -8.80 10.71
C ILE A 46 -3.99 -8.24 12.01
N LEU A 47 -4.27 -6.93 12.07
CA LEU A 47 -4.86 -6.30 13.26
C LEU A 47 -6.25 -6.87 13.58
N ILE A 48 -7.08 -7.11 12.57
CA ILE A 48 -8.43 -7.70 12.71
C ILE A 48 -8.34 -9.13 13.23
N GLU A 49 -7.42 -9.95 12.71
CA GLU A 49 -7.22 -11.33 13.19
C GLU A 49 -6.89 -11.34 14.69
N ARG A 50 -6.22 -10.30 15.16
CA ARG A 50 -5.84 -10.11 16.56
C ARG A 50 -6.84 -9.34 17.40
N ALA A 51 -7.99 -8.96 16.82
CA ALA A 51 -9.01 -8.14 17.47
C ALA A 51 -8.43 -6.83 18.04
N ILE A 52 -7.46 -6.25 17.33
CA ILE A 52 -6.85 -4.96 17.67
C ILE A 52 -7.59 -3.87 16.90
N GLU A 53 -8.12 -2.89 17.62
CA GLU A 53 -8.73 -1.71 17.02
C GLU A 53 -7.68 -0.79 16.42
N PHE A 54 -8.01 -0.14 15.31
CA PHE A 54 -7.15 0.82 14.64
C PHE A 54 -7.98 1.98 14.10
N PRO A 55 -7.42 3.20 14.01
CA PRO A 55 -8.13 4.35 13.48
C PRO A 55 -8.42 4.18 11.99
N ARG A 56 -9.47 4.86 11.51
CA ARG A 56 -9.74 4.96 10.06
C ARG A 56 -8.69 5.87 9.41
N THR A 57 -7.58 5.28 8.99
CA THR A 57 -6.44 5.95 8.34
C THR A 57 -6.02 5.20 7.07
N HIS A 58 -5.42 5.92 6.13
CA HIS A 58 -4.73 5.38 4.96
C HIS A 58 -3.21 5.50 5.09
N ASN A 59 -2.72 5.92 6.25
CA ASN A 59 -1.30 6.03 6.50
C ASN A 59 -0.72 4.64 6.82
N VAL A 60 -0.01 4.06 5.86
CA VAL A 60 0.59 2.73 6.01
C VAL A 60 1.62 2.68 7.13
N LEU A 61 2.32 3.79 7.43
CA LEU A 61 3.28 3.85 8.55
C LEU A 61 2.57 3.64 9.88
N ASP A 62 1.43 4.31 10.10
CA ASP A 62 0.67 4.20 11.34
C ASP A 62 0.14 2.77 11.52
N VAL A 63 -0.37 2.16 10.45
CA VAL A 63 -0.87 0.78 10.49
C VAL A 63 0.27 -0.22 10.71
N ALA A 64 1.42 -0.03 10.05
CA ALA A 64 2.59 -0.89 10.21
C ALA A 64 3.15 -0.82 11.64
N ALA A 65 3.17 0.37 12.24
CA ALA A 65 3.58 0.54 13.63
C ALA A 65 2.67 -0.25 14.60
N LEU A 66 1.35 -0.17 14.42
CA LEU A 66 0.40 -0.97 15.22
C LEU A 66 0.62 -2.48 15.06
N VAL A 67 0.94 -2.94 13.84
CA VAL A 67 1.24 -4.36 13.58
C VAL A 67 2.54 -4.79 14.27
N GLN A 68 3.56 -3.93 14.27
CA GLN A 68 4.82 -4.17 14.99
C GLN A 68 4.62 -4.17 16.51
N GLU A 69 3.85 -3.23 17.06
CA GLU A 69 3.48 -3.19 18.48
C GLU A 69 2.71 -4.43 18.91
N ALA A 70 1.90 -5.00 18.02
CA ALA A 70 1.20 -6.28 18.22
C ALA A 70 2.13 -7.51 18.18
N GLY A 71 3.44 -7.32 17.94
CA GLY A 71 4.46 -8.37 17.93
C GLY A 71 4.67 -9.07 16.58
N TYR A 72 4.17 -8.50 15.47
CA TYR A 72 4.35 -9.07 14.13
C TYR A 72 5.45 -8.36 13.35
N THR A 73 6.18 -9.13 12.56
CA THR A 73 7.14 -8.57 11.61
C THR A 73 6.39 -8.03 10.40
N VAL A 74 6.68 -6.79 10.04
CA VAL A 74 6.26 -6.19 8.76
C VAL A 74 7.45 -6.25 7.81
N PRO A 75 7.37 -6.99 6.68
CA PRO A 75 8.48 -7.15 5.74
C PRO A 75 8.60 -5.93 4.81
N MET A 76 8.65 -4.73 5.39
CA MET A 76 8.74 -3.45 4.67
C MET A 76 9.46 -2.43 5.55
N THR A 77 10.36 -1.65 4.98
CA THR A 77 11.04 -0.56 5.70
C THR A 77 10.19 0.71 5.78
N ASN A 78 10.57 1.65 6.65
CA ASN A 78 9.91 2.94 6.73
C ASN A 78 10.08 3.76 5.44
N GLU A 79 11.22 3.64 4.75
CA GLU A 79 11.45 4.27 3.45
C GLU A 79 10.51 3.73 2.38
N GLU A 80 10.32 2.41 2.32
CA GLU A 80 9.37 1.78 1.40
C GLU A 80 7.92 2.23 1.69
N ALA A 81 7.55 2.29 2.98
CA ALA A 81 6.25 2.81 3.39
C ALA A 81 6.06 4.29 2.97
N LEU A 82 7.09 5.13 3.10
CA LEU A 82 7.05 6.52 2.65
C LEU A 82 6.90 6.65 1.13
N ILE A 83 7.50 5.75 0.36
CA ILE A 83 7.31 5.67 -1.10
C ILE A 83 5.84 5.32 -1.42
N LEU A 84 5.24 4.35 -0.73
CA LEU A 84 3.82 4.03 -0.90
C LEU A 84 2.94 5.25 -0.56
N MET A 85 3.29 6.01 0.48
CA MET A 85 2.55 7.22 0.87
C MET A 85 2.74 8.40 -0.08
N SER A 86 3.89 8.55 -0.74
CA SER A 86 4.09 9.59 -1.76
C SER A 86 3.22 9.32 -2.99
N VAL A 87 3.13 8.06 -3.41
CA VAL A 87 2.22 7.62 -4.45
C VAL A 87 0.76 7.89 -4.08
N TYR A 88 0.33 7.51 -2.88
CA TYR A 88 -1.06 7.71 -2.44
C TYR A 88 -1.47 9.19 -2.47
N ARG A 89 -0.56 10.10 -2.09
CA ARG A 89 -0.77 11.55 -2.14
C ARG A 89 -0.78 12.10 -3.56
N SER A 90 0.00 11.50 -4.47
CA SER A 90 0.09 11.89 -5.89
C SER A 90 -1.22 11.75 -6.69
N ARG A 91 -2.34 11.39 -6.05
CA ARG A 91 -3.70 11.51 -6.60
C ARG A 91 -4.14 12.96 -6.76
N TYR A 92 -3.56 13.88 -5.99
CA TYR A 92 -3.86 15.31 -6.10
C TYR A 92 -2.83 16.00 -7.01
N PRO A 93 -3.26 16.85 -7.96
CA PRO A 93 -2.35 17.56 -8.86
C PRO A 93 -1.26 18.39 -8.15
N ILE A 94 -1.57 18.92 -6.96
CA ILE A 94 -0.62 19.70 -6.15
C ILE A 94 0.53 18.84 -5.58
N ASP A 95 0.28 17.54 -5.40
CA ASP A 95 1.20 16.59 -4.79
C ASP A 95 2.03 15.82 -5.83
N LEU A 96 1.94 16.18 -7.12
CA LEU A 96 2.71 15.53 -8.18
C LEU A 96 4.22 15.63 -7.93
N GLY A 97 4.69 16.78 -7.40
CA GLY A 97 6.11 17.01 -7.09
C GLY A 97 6.72 16.10 -6.01
N LEU A 98 5.92 15.25 -5.34
CA LEU A 98 6.42 14.26 -4.38
C LEU A 98 7.15 13.08 -5.04
N LEU A 99 6.97 12.89 -6.35
CA LEU A 99 7.66 11.87 -7.13
C LEU A 99 8.83 12.51 -7.90
N PRO A 100 9.97 11.81 -8.10
CA PRO A 100 11.14 12.36 -8.78
C PRO A 100 10.86 13.01 -10.15
N TYR A 101 9.83 12.54 -10.86
CA TYR A 101 9.44 13.03 -12.18
C TYR A 101 7.98 13.52 -12.27
N GLY A 102 7.29 13.75 -11.15
CA GLY A 102 5.87 14.10 -11.16
C GLY A 102 4.90 12.92 -11.41
N VAL A 103 5.41 11.82 -11.96
CA VAL A 103 4.66 10.62 -12.35
C VAL A 103 5.47 9.36 -12.07
N PRO A 104 4.83 8.22 -11.73
CA PRO A 104 5.52 6.93 -11.74
C PRO A 104 5.86 6.51 -13.18
N LEU A 105 7.09 6.08 -13.42
CA LEU A 105 7.57 5.58 -14.70
C LEU A 105 7.79 4.07 -14.59
N GLY A 106 7.54 3.32 -15.67
CA GLY A 106 7.74 1.87 -15.69
C GLY A 106 9.17 1.43 -15.34
N THR A 107 10.17 2.29 -15.54
CA THR A 107 11.56 2.04 -15.12
C THR A 107 11.73 1.99 -13.59
N MET A 108 10.91 2.73 -12.84
CA MET A 108 10.95 2.77 -11.36
C MET A 108 10.37 1.49 -10.73
N LEU A 109 9.46 0.80 -11.42
CA LEU A 109 8.89 -0.48 -10.96
C LEU A 109 9.86 -1.67 -11.07
N ASN A 110 10.96 -1.51 -11.80
CA ASN A 110 12.00 -2.53 -11.98
C ASN A 110 13.19 -2.36 -11.02
N GLY A 111 13.02 -1.61 -9.91
CA GLY A 111 14.06 -1.42 -8.90
C GLY A 111 15.24 -0.53 -9.31
N ARG A 112 15.12 0.19 -10.44
CA ARG A 112 16.13 1.16 -10.88
C ARG A 112 15.71 2.57 -10.49
N TRP A 113 15.86 2.86 -9.20
CA TRP A 113 15.82 4.22 -8.66
C TRP A 113 17.19 4.89 -8.92
N ARG A 114 17.37 5.53 -10.08
CA ARG A 114 18.52 6.39 -10.38
C ARG A 114 18.07 7.62 -11.13
#